data_AF-A0A6G3X526-F1
#
_entry.id   AF-A0A6G3X526-F1
#
_cell.length_a   1.000
_cell.length_b   1.000
_cell.length_c   1.000
_cell.angle_alpha   90.00
_cell.angle_beta   90.00
_cell.angle_gamma   90.00
#
_symmetry.space_group_name_H-M   'P 1'
#
loop_
_entity.id
_entity.type
_entity.pdbx_description
1 polymer ?
#
loop_
_entity_poly.entity_id
_entity_poly.type
_entity_poly.pdbx_seq_one_letter_code
_entity_poly.pdbx_strand_id
1 'polypeptide(L)'
;NYTGDVLNFEMAAELADDEGIQVAQVVVDDDVAVSDSTFTAGRRGTGATLFVEKIAGALADEGAPLERVAAVARQVNEVSRSFGVALGAVTTPAKGSPTFDLPAGELELGIGIHGEPGRERRPMMTSGEIADFAVNAVLEDLRPTGPVLALVNGMGATP
;
A
#
# COMPACT_ATOMS: atom_id res chain seq x y z
N ASN A 1 -1.98 -4.63 -3.88
CA ASN A 1 -3.22 -5.03 -4.58
C ASN A 1 -3.47 -4.09 -5.75
N TYR A 2 -3.03 -4.47 -6.95
CA TYR A 2 -3.31 -3.77 -8.22
C TYR A 2 -3.75 -4.83 -9.22
N THR A 3 -4.74 -4.51 -10.06
CA THR A 3 -5.37 -5.49 -10.97
C THR A 3 -4.33 -6.14 -11.90
N GLY A 4 -3.39 -5.36 -12.44
CA GLY A 4 -2.32 -5.89 -13.27
C GLY A 4 -1.42 -6.87 -12.52
N ASP A 5 -1.04 -6.54 -11.28
CA ASP A 5 -0.21 -7.41 -10.45
C ASP A 5 -0.94 -8.69 -10.11
N VAL A 6 -2.18 -8.59 -9.60
CA VAL A 6 -2.99 -9.75 -9.20
C VAL A 6 -3.15 -10.72 -10.36
N LEU A 7 -3.60 -10.25 -11.52
CA LEU A 7 -3.81 -11.11 -12.69
C LEU A 7 -2.52 -11.80 -13.16
N ASN A 8 -1.40 -11.07 -13.21
CA ASN A 8 -0.13 -11.65 -13.67
C ASN A 8 0.43 -12.66 -12.66
N PHE A 9 0.35 -12.37 -11.36
CA PHE A 9 0.86 -13.28 -10.32
C PHE A 9 -0.05 -14.50 -10.10
N GLU A 10 -1.37 -14.36 -10.26
CA GLU A 10 -2.29 -15.51 -10.26
C GLU A 10 -1.99 -16.45 -11.42
N MET A 11 -1.85 -15.93 -12.64
CA MET A 11 -1.47 -16.73 -13.80
C MET A 11 -0.10 -17.40 -13.62
N ALA A 12 0.88 -16.70 -13.04
CA ALA A 12 2.19 -17.29 -12.74
C ALA A 12 2.10 -18.41 -11.69
N ALA A 13 1.22 -18.28 -10.69
CA ALA A 13 1.00 -19.31 -9.69
C ALA A 13 0.34 -20.56 -10.29
N GLU A 14 -0.63 -20.39 -11.20
CA GLU A 14 -1.25 -21.49 -11.95
C GLU A 14 -0.21 -22.25 -12.80
N LEU A 15 0.64 -21.52 -13.53
CA LEU A 15 1.71 -22.13 -14.34
C LEU A 15 2.74 -22.89 -13.47
N ALA A 16 3.02 -22.40 -12.26
CA ALA A 16 3.91 -23.08 -11.32
C ALA A 16 3.27 -24.36 -10.76
N ASP A 17 1.97 -24.34 -10.48
CA ASP A 17 1.20 -25.51 -10.04
C ASP A 17 1.17 -26.61 -11.11
N ASP A 18 1.04 -26.23 -12.39
CA ASP A 18 1.15 -27.16 -13.53
C ASP A 18 2.53 -27.87 -13.58
N GLU A 19 3.58 -27.22 -13.05
CA GLU A 19 4.93 -27.79 -12.90
C GLU A 19 5.14 -28.52 -11.54
N GLY A 20 4.10 -28.63 -10.71
CA GLY A 20 4.14 -29.28 -9.40
C GLY A 20 4.83 -28.45 -8.31
N ILE A 21 4.96 -27.14 -8.50
CA ILE A 21 5.54 -26.21 -7.53
C ILE A 21 4.41 -25.64 -6.67
N GLN A 22 4.45 -25.93 -5.36
CA GLN A 22 3.48 -25.39 -4.42
C GLN A 22 3.69 -23.88 -4.23
N VAL A 23 2.65 -23.08 -4.49
CA VAL A 23 2.65 -21.62 -4.32
C VAL A 23 1.59 -21.19 -3.30
N ALA A 24 1.93 -20.23 -2.44
CA ALA A 24 0.98 -19.55 -1.58
C ALA A 24 1.01 -18.05 -1.85
N GLN A 25 -0.15 -17.45 -2.13
CA GLN A 25 -0.28 -16.02 -2.39
C GLN A 25 -0.82 -15.27 -1.17
N VAL A 26 -0.28 -14.06 -0.96
CA VAL A 26 -0.76 -13.08 0.00
C VAL A 26 -0.83 -11.73 -0.71
N VAL A 27 -2.05 -11.22 -0.89
CA VAL A 27 -2.29 -9.91 -1.51
C VAL A 27 -2.36 -8.87 -0.40
N VAL A 28 -1.50 -7.85 -0.49
CA VAL A 28 -1.47 -6.73 0.47
C VAL A 28 -2.41 -5.62 0.01
N ASP A 29 -3.29 -5.17 0.91
CA ASP A 29 -4.41 -4.25 0.64
C ASP A 29 -4.66 -3.26 1.81
N ASP A 30 -3.57 -2.69 2.33
CA ASP A 30 -3.53 -1.89 3.55
C ASP A 30 -4.01 -0.44 3.42
N ASP A 31 -4.12 0.10 2.21
CA ASP A 31 -4.45 1.51 1.99
C ASP A 31 -5.92 1.82 2.30
N VAL A 32 -6.14 2.67 3.31
CA VAL A 32 -7.49 3.07 3.77
C VAL A 32 -8.11 4.23 3.00
N ALA A 33 -7.39 4.81 2.04
CA ALA A 33 -7.86 6.00 1.35
C ALA A 33 -9.08 5.76 0.46
N VAL A 34 -9.14 4.62 -0.22
CA VAL A 34 -10.17 4.29 -1.21
C VAL A 34 -10.53 2.80 -1.16
N SER A 35 -11.81 2.50 -1.39
CA SER A 35 -12.31 1.12 -1.47
C SER A 35 -12.27 0.53 -2.88
N ASP A 36 -12.22 1.38 -3.92
CA ASP A 36 -11.96 1.01 -5.32
C ASP A 36 -11.18 2.15 -5.99
N SER A 37 -10.28 1.84 -6.92
CA SER A 37 -9.45 2.86 -7.62
C SER A 37 -9.26 2.55 -9.10
N THR A 38 -8.61 3.47 -9.84
CA THR A 38 -8.40 3.35 -11.30
C THR A 38 -7.73 2.04 -11.73
N PHE A 39 -6.87 1.48 -10.88
CA PHE A 39 -6.08 0.27 -11.19
C PHE A 39 -6.34 -0.89 -10.22
N THR A 40 -7.30 -0.77 -9.29
CA THR A 40 -7.54 -1.76 -8.24
C THR A 40 -9.02 -1.93 -7.96
N ALA A 41 -9.47 -3.19 -7.90
CA ALA A 41 -10.71 -3.56 -7.23
C ALA A 41 -10.42 -3.85 -5.75
N GLY A 42 -11.11 -3.18 -4.84
CA GLY A 42 -10.75 -3.16 -3.42
C GLY A 42 -9.67 -2.13 -3.08
N ARG A 43 -9.09 -2.29 -1.88
CA ARG A 43 -8.02 -1.40 -1.38
C ARG A 43 -6.71 -1.64 -2.08
N ARG A 44 -5.90 -0.58 -2.22
CA ARG A 44 -4.54 -0.67 -2.77
C ARG A 44 -3.58 -1.27 -1.74
N GLY A 45 -2.49 -1.87 -2.23
CA GLY A 45 -1.36 -2.27 -1.39
C GLY A 45 -0.26 -1.22 -1.46
N THR A 46 0.19 -0.74 -0.31
CA THR A 46 1.23 0.30 -0.23
C THR A 46 2.26 -0.02 0.86
N GLY A 47 2.33 0.76 1.95
CA GLY A 47 3.41 0.72 2.94
C GLY A 47 3.48 -0.57 3.76
N ALA A 48 2.35 -1.25 4.01
CA ALA A 48 2.36 -2.50 4.78
C ALA A 48 3.12 -3.64 4.11
N THR A 49 3.32 -3.55 2.79
CA THR A 49 4.08 -4.54 2.01
C THR A 49 5.47 -4.77 2.62
N LEU A 50 6.13 -3.71 3.10
CA LEU A 50 7.44 -3.80 3.75
C LEU A 50 7.40 -4.66 5.04
N PHE A 51 6.35 -4.54 5.84
CA PHE A 51 6.20 -5.34 7.06
C PHE A 51 5.86 -6.79 6.74
N VAL A 52 4.99 -7.02 5.76
CA VAL A 52 4.65 -8.36 5.27
C VAL A 52 5.90 -9.06 4.77
N GLU A 53 6.69 -8.42 3.90
CA GLU A 53 7.95 -8.96 3.38
C GLU A 53 8.97 -9.22 4.49
N LYS A 54 9.19 -8.26 5.39
CA LYS A 54 10.22 -8.37 6.44
C LYS A 54 9.93 -9.48 7.44
N ILE A 55 8.66 -9.63 7.84
CA ILE A 55 8.23 -10.63 8.83
C ILE A 55 8.14 -12.01 8.18
N ALA A 56 7.52 -12.11 7.00
CA ALA A 56 7.45 -13.38 6.27
C ALA A 56 8.84 -13.88 5.88
N GLY A 57 9.71 -12.99 5.40
CA GLY A 57 11.08 -13.32 5.04
C GLY A 57 11.92 -13.79 6.22
N ALA A 58 11.78 -13.18 7.40
CA ALA A 58 12.45 -13.67 8.61
C ALA A 58 11.98 -15.07 8.99
N LEU A 59 10.68 -15.32 8.94
CA LEU A 59 10.11 -16.62 9.30
C LEU A 59 10.50 -17.72 8.30
N ALA A 60 10.62 -17.37 7.01
CA ALA A 60 11.14 -18.26 5.97
C ALA A 60 12.64 -18.57 6.18
N ASP A 61 13.45 -17.58 6.53
CA ASP A 61 14.89 -17.76 6.83
C ASP A 61 15.13 -18.68 8.05
N GLU A 62 14.21 -18.65 9.02
CA GLU A 62 14.18 -19.58 10.16
C GLU A 62 13.72 -21.01 9.79
N GLY A 63 13.36 -21.26 8.52
CA GLY A 63 12.96 -22.57 8.01
C GLY A 63 11.52 -22.97 8.31
N ALA A 64 10.63 -22.00 8.59
CA ALA A 64 9.21 -22.29 8.78
C ALA A 64 8.56 -22.82 7.48
N PRO A 65 7.54 -23.69 7.59
CA PRO A 65 6.84 -24.21 6.42
C PRO A 65 6.03 -23.13 5.70
N LEU A 66 5.82 -23.32 4.39
CA LEU A 66 5.15 -22.35 3.51
C LEU A 66 3.79 -21.89 4.04
N GLU A 67 2.99 -22.80 4.57
CA GLU A 67 1.67 -22.51 5.13
C GLU A 67 1.76 -21.58 6.33
N ARG A 68 2.80 -21.75 7.16
CA ARG A 68 3.03 -20.92 8.33
C ARG A 68 3.50 -19.53 7.93
N VAL A 69 4.41 -19.43 6.96
CA VAL A 69 4.86 -18.15 6.39
C VAL A 69 3.69 -17.38 5.80
N ALA A 70 2.88 -18.02 4.96
CA ALA A 70 1.70 -17.40 4.35
C ALA A 70 0.65 -16.98 5.38
N ALA A 71 0.40 -17.80 6.42
CA ALA A 71 -0.55 -17.45 7.47
C ALA A 71 -0.11 -16.21 8.26
N VAL A 72 1.17 -16.12 8.63
CA VAL A 72 1.69 -14.94 9.35
C VAL A 72 1.69 -13.72 8.44
N ALA A 73 2.06 -13.85 7.16
CA ALA A 73 1.98 -12.76 6.19
C ALA A 73 0.56 -12.20 6.05
N ARG A 74 -0.47 -13.06 5.96
CA ARG A 74 -1.88 -12.63 5.94
C ARG A 74 -2.26 -11.92 7.23
N GLN A 75 -1.87 -12.46 8.38
CA GLN A 75 -2.14 -11.81 9.67
C GLN A 75 -1.52 -10.41 9.75
N VAL A 76 -0.27 -10.23 9.27
CA VAL A 76 0.39 -8.93 9.22
C VAL A 76 -0.40 -7.95 8.33
N ASN A 77 -0.83 -8.39 7.15
CA ASN A 77 -1.66 -7.58 6.26
C ASN A 77 -2.98 -7.16 6.93
N GLU A 78 -3.69 -8.11 7.55
CA GLU A 78 -4.99 -7.87 8.20
C GLU A 78 -4.92 -6.80 9.30
N VAL A 79 -3.79 -6.71 10.01
CA VAL A 79 -3.57 -5.75 11.10
C VAL A 79 -2.77 -4.50 10.71
N SER A 80 -2.51 -4.31 9.41
CA SER A 80 -1.78 -3.15 8.91
C SER A 80 -2.68 -2.19 8.14
N ARG A 81 -2.49 -0.89 8.32
CA ARG A 81 -3.19 0.17 7.56
C ARG A 81 -2.23 1.28 7.18
N SER A 82 -2.46 1.88 6.03
CA SER A 82 -1.66 3.01 5.53
C SER A 82 -2.55 4.09 4.93
N PHE A 83 -1.97 5.29 4.82
CA PHE A 83 -2.58 6.45 4.20
C PHE A 83 -1.50 7.33 3.57
N GLY A 84 -1.63 7.63 2.28
CA GLY A 84 -0.66 8.43 1.52
C GLY A 84 -1.10 9.89 1.32
N VAL A 85 -0.15 10.81 1.18
CA VAL A 85 -0.42 12.23 0.86
C VAL A 85 0.58 12.71 -0.19
N ALA A 86 0.11 13.50 -1.16
CA ALA A 86 0.96 14.14 -2.15
C ALA A 86 0.91 15.67 -2.02
N LEU A 87 2.10 16.28 -2.02
CA LEU A 87 2.29 17.73 -2.13
C LEU A 87 2.60 18.17 -3.57
N GLY A 88 2.69 17.21 -4.49
CA GLY A 88 3.03 17.39 -5.89
C GLY A 88 2.74 16.11 -6.67
N ALA A 89 2.44 16.25 -7.95
CA ALA A 89 2.18 15.11 -8.82
C ALA A 89 3.49 14.44 -9.30
N VAL A 90 3.47 13.12 -9.47
CA VAL A 90 4.59 12.37 -10.04
C VAL A 90 4.63 12.57 -11.56
N THR A 91 5.83 12.61 -12.15
CA THR A 91 6.02 12.58 -13.60
C THR A 91 6.77 11.30 -13.95
N THR A 92 6.15 10.42 -14.73
CA THR A 92 6.85 9.24 -15.23
C THR A 92 7.71 9.64 -16.45
N PRO A 93 8.92 9.07 -16.62
CA PRO A 93 9.76 9.38 -17.77
C PRO A 93 9.06 9.15 -19.12
N ALA A 94 8.21 8.12 -19.21
CA ALA A 94 7.46 7.79 -20.42
C ALA A 94 6.37 8.82 -20.75
N LYS A 95 5.68 9.38 -19.74
CA LYS A 95 4.62 10.40 -19.96
C LYS A 95 5.23 11.79 -20.20
N GLY A 96 6.38 12.08 -19.59
CA GLY A 96 7.08 13.37 -19.71
C GLY A 96 6.32 14.58 -19.14
N SER A 97 5.20 14.35 -18.46
CA SER A 97 4.35 15.35 -17.82
C SER A 97 3.69 14.76 -16.56
N PRO A 98 3.19 15.60 -15.63
CA PRO A 98 2.55 15.13 -14.40
C PRO A 98 1.43 14.11 -14.64
N THR A 99 1.34 13.07 -13.80
CA THR A 99 0.34 12.01 -13.93
C THR A 99 -1.07 12.52 -13.66
N PHE A 100 -1.21 13.48 -12.75
CA PHE A 100 -2.42 14.23 -12.47
C PHE A 100 -2.12 15.72 -12.30
N ASP A 101 -3.13 16.56 -12.44
CA ASP A 101 -3.03 17.99 -12.18
C ASP A 101 -3.22 18.26 -10.68
N LEU A 102 -2.25 18.93 -10.05
CA LEU A 102 -2.32 19.39 -8.66
C LEU A 102 -1.87 20.86 -8.62
N PRO A 103 -2.80 21.81 -8.45
CA PRO A 103 -2.48 23.23 -8.42
C PRO A 103 -1.49 23.61 -7.30
N ALA A 104 -0.73 24.67 -7.54
CA ALA A 104 0.16 25.22 -6.52
C ALA A 104 -0.65 25.67 -5.29
N GLY A 105 -0.20 25.29 -4.10
CA GLY A 105 -0.89 25.60 -2.84
C GLY A 105 -2.01 24.61 -2.48
N GLU A 106 -2.13 23.50 -3.19
CA GLU A 106 -3.00 22.38 -2.85
C GLU A 106 -2.20 21.11 -2.54
N LEU A 107 -2.87 20.16 -1.89
CA LEU A 107 -2.39 18.80 -1.66
C LEU A 107 -3.48 17.79 -2.00
N GLU A 108 -3.07 16.55 -2.26
CA GLU A 108 -3.98 15.43 -2.54
C GLU A 108 -3.87 14.42 -1.39
N LEU A 109 -4.99 14.17 -0.72
CA LEU A 109 -5.09 13.24 0.41
C LEU A 109 -5.50 11.86 -0.09
N GLY A 110 -4.81 10.82 0.36
CA GLY A 110 -5.13 9.43 0.05
C GLY A 110 -4.63 8.97 -1.32
N ILE A 111 -3.47 9.43 -1.77
CA ILE A 111 -2.89 9.01 -3.06
C ILE A 111 -2.40 7.56 -3.06
N GLY A 112 -2.38 6.95 -4.24
CA GLY A 112 -1.70 5.68 -4.49
C GLY A 112 -0.22 5.87 -4.88
N ILE A 113 0.51 4.76 -5.09
CA ILE A 113 1.96 4.80 -5.38
C ILE A 113 2.29 5.00 -6.86
N HIS A 114 1.31 4.89 -7.76
CA HIS A 114 1.50 5.12 -9.20
C HIS A 114 0.97 6.49 -9.66
N GLY A 115 0.64 7.37 -8.72
CA GLY A 115 0.06 8.68 -9.00
C GLY A 115 -1.42 8.62 -9.35
N GLU A 116 -2.14 7.61 -8.85
CA GLU A 116 -3.59 7.56 -8.86
C GLU A 116 -4.16 8.74 -8.06
N PRO A 117 -5.28 9.33 -8.50
CA PRO A 117 -5.95 10.37 -7.73
C PRO A 117 -6.30 9.86 -6.33
N GLY A 118 -6.27 10.79 -5.38
CA GLY A 118 -6.55 10.48 -3.99
C GLY A 118 -8.04 10.44 -3.69
N ARG A 119 -8.35 10.43 -2.40
CA ARG A 119 -9.71 10.58 -1.88
C ARG A 119 -10.25 11.98 -2.10
N GLU A 120 -9.43 13.00 -1.87
CA GLU A 120 -9.83 14.40 -2.04
C GLU A 120 -8.63 15.35 -2.16
N ARG A 121 -8.87 16.50 -2.78
CA ARG A 121 -7.95 17.64 -2.82
C ARG A 121 -8.32 18.67 -1.78
N ARG A 122 -7.31 19.29 -1.18
CA ARG A 122 -7.49 20.38 -0.22
C ARG A 122 -6.44 21.48 -0.42
N PRO A 123 -6.72 22.71 0.01
CA PRO A 123 -5.69 23.72 0.20
C PRO A 123 -4.56 23.17 1.08
N MET A 124 -3.36 23.70 0.90
CA MET A 124 -2.17 23.31 1.65
C MET A 124 -2.44 23.40 3.16
N MET A 125 -2.13 22.32 3.86
CA MET A 125 -2.27 22.16 5.29
C MET A 125 -0.90 22.25 5.96
N THR A 126 -0.87 22.55 7.25
CA THR A 126 0.34 22.39 8.05
C THR A 126 0.69 20.91 8.21
N SER A 127 1.96 20.59 8.47
CA SER A 127 2.39 19.20 8.68
C SER A 127 1.65 18.51 9.83
N GLY A 128 1.30 19.24 10.90
CA GLY A 128 0.49 18.73 12.01
C GLY A 128 -0.92 18.34 11.57
N GLU A 129 -1.60 19.21 10.82
CA GLU A 129 -2.93 18.90 10.31
C GLU A 129 -2.92 17.72 9.31
N ILE A 130 -1.88 17.59 8.49
CA ILE A 130 -1.69 16.45 7.59
C ILE A 130 -1.52 15.16 8.40
N ALA A 131 -0.69 15.18 9.43
CA ALA A 131 -0.45 14.05 10.30
C ALA A 131 -1.73 13.63 11.04
N ASP A 132 -2.47 14.59 11.61
CA ASP A 132 -3.74 14.34 12.29
C ASP A 132 -4.75 13.71 11.32
N PHE A 133 -4.85 14.22 10.09
CA PHE A 133 -5.75 13.65 9.08
C PHE A 133 -5.39 12.20 8.76
N ALA A 134 -4.12 11.94 8.44
CA ALA A 134 -3.65 10.61 8.04
C ALA A 134 -3.83 9.58 9.17
N VAL A 135 -3.49 9.96 10.41
CA VAL A 135 -3.64 9.09 11.59
C VAL A 135 -5.11 8.83 11.87
N ASN A 136 -5.98 9.84 11.80
CA ASN A 136 -7.41 9.64 12.01
C ASN A 136 -8.02 8.70 10.95
N ALA A 137 -7.66 8.85 9.68
CA ALA A 137 -8.11 7.94 8.61
C ALA A 137 -7.71 6.48 8.88
N VAL A 138 -6.49 6.25 9.38
CA VAL A 138 -6.02 4.92 9.79
C VAL A 138 -6.81 4.39 11.00
N LEU A 139 -7.02 5.21 12.02
CA LEU A 139 -7.67 4.81 13.28
C LEU A 139 -9.18 4.61 13.17
N GLU A 140 -9.83 5.26 12.19
CA GLU A 140 -11.22 5.01 11.85
C GLU A 140 -11.42 3.58 11.35
N ASP A 141 -10.45 3.06 10.58
CA ASP A 141 -10.52 1.73 9.98
C ASP A 141 -10.01 0.62 10.90
N LEU A 142 -8.89 0.87 11.60
CA LEU A 142 -8.29 -0.08 12.52
C LEU A 142 -7.99 0.59 13.87
N ARG A 143 -8.58 0.03 14.94
CA ARG A 143 -8.37 0.50 16.31
C ARG A 143 -7.42 -0.44 17.05
N PRO A 144 -6.11 -0.14 17.11
CA PRO A 144 -5.16 -0.99 17.81
C PRO A 144 -5.42 -0.97 19.32
N THR A 145 -5.35 -2.15 19.95
CA THR A 145 -5.51 -2.31 21.41
C THR A 145 -4.18 -2.44 22.15
N GLY A 146 -3.06 -2.41 21.42
CA GLY A 146 -1.72 -2.60 21.94
C GLY A 146 -0.67 -1.78 21.18
N PRO A 147 0.62 -2.02 21.44
CA PRO A 147 1.70 -1.34 20.74
C PRO A 147 1.62 -1.51 19.22
N VAL A 148 2.03 -0.48 18.48
CA VAL A 148 2.05 -0.49 17.01
C VAL A 148 3.45 -0.24 16.48
N LEU A 149 3.72 -0.75 15.27
CA LEU A 149 4.83 -0.30 14.44
C LEU A 149 4.33 0.84 13.55
N ALA A 150 5.05 1.96 13.53
CA ALA A 150 4.73 3.11 12.69
C ALA A 150 5.82 3.29 11.62
N LEU A 151 5.41 3.36 10.36
CA LEU A 151 6.27 3.69 9.24
C LEU A 151 5.91 5.09 8.73
N VAL A 152 6.88 6.00 8.76
CA VAL A 152 6.80 7.28 8.05
C VAL A 152 7.61 7.13 6.77
N ASN A 153 6.93 7.17 5.63
CA ASN A 153 7.52 6.94 4.32
C ASN A 153 7.44 8.19 3.45
N GLY A 154 8.59 8.65 2.94
CA GLY A 154 8.63 9.67 1.91
C GLY A 154 8.28 9.09 0.54
N MET A 155 7.43 9.77 -0.23
CA MET A 155 7.02 9.34 -1.58
C MET A 155 8.05 9.68 -2.67
N GLY A 156 9.28 10.03 -2.28
CA GLY A 156 10.42 10.23 -3.18
C GLY A 156 11.09 11.61 -3.08
N ALA A 157 10.32 12.69 -2.87
CA ALA A 157 10.84 14.07 -2.93
C ALA A 157 10.62 14.90 -1.64
N THR A 158 10.27 14.26 -0.53
CA THR A 158 10.13 14.90 0.77
C THR A 158 11.45 14.74 1.55
N PRO A 159 12.14 15.82 1.95
CA PRO A 159 13.42 15.77 2.67
C PRO A 159 13.35 15.17 4.08
#